data_AF-A0A0N9DYW3-F1
#
_entry.id   AF-A0A0N9DYW3-F1
#
_cell.length_a   1.000
_cell.length_b   1.000
_cell.length_c   1.000
_cell.angle_alpha   90.00
_cell.angle_beta   90.00
_cell.angle_gamma   90.00
#
_symmetry.space_group_name_H-M   'P 1'
#
loop_
_entity.id
_entity.type
_entity.pdbx_description
1 polymer ?
#
loop_
_entity_poly.entity_id
_entity_poly.type
_entity_poly.pdbx_seq_one_letter_code
_entity_poly.pdbx_strand_id
1 'polypeptide(L)'
;MVKSENQIIKSSLHLENQKFGRKPQSSNKQLELFSTNIGSKVEVIGLDLQPSHYHALAAIQKLLSATNYRGNAEGSYLSRETNTFKFEGVIPRIKFSKSEYLDAYGVKKYKTARNKNEFGGKEALTALEALYHLGNKPYLIVATRKRWNKGEEVVDRYQTFSPILRICEGWEGLTPKENKALDEEPFYSLVSTKHKGFIIEPCPIIVDQIDSYFMLKPANMYQEIKLRFPNASKFTYTFLDWIVSTATRKKMNNNVTKAWPEKLEIGFENLSYTLRMNRYINSRNWKKIETAINRCIEIAIELKWLTKHERIQGTTISKKEVFYLNKVKFNQISTNKNLIS
;
A
#
# COMPACT_ATOMS: atom_id res chain seq x y z
N MET A 1 -28.58 5.05 -1.15
CA MET A 1 -27.36 5.75 -1.62
C MET A 1 -26.54 6.13 -0.40
N VAL A 2 -25.46 5.40 -0.09
CA VAL A 2 -24.54 5.80 0.98
C VAL A 2 -23.56 6.79 0.36
N LYS A 3 -23.59 8.03 0.85
CA LYS A 3 -22.62 9.07 0.54
C LYS A 3 -21.22 8.55 0.86
N SER A 4 -20.44 8.16 -0.16
CA SER A 4 -19.01 7.86 -0.01
C SER A 4 -18.20 9.16 0.03
N GLU A 5 -18.62 10.13 0.84
CA GLU A 5 -17.96 11.42 0.95
C GLU A 5 -16.62 11.24 1.67
N ASN A 6 -15.52 11.36 0.90
CA ASN A 6 -14.22 11.88 1.32
C ASN A 6 -13.63 11.41 2.66
N GLN A 7 -13.87 10.17 3.08
CA GLN A 7 -13.16 9.62 4.25
C GLN A 7 -11.66 9.63 3.95
N ILE A 8 -10.88 10.25 4.83
CA ILE A 8 -9.42 10.26 4.75
C ILE A 8 -8.90 9.10 5.60
N ILE A 9 -7.97 8.33 5.05
CA ILE A 9 -7.27 7.27 5.78
C ILE A 9 -5.83 7.67 6.05
N LYS A 10 -5.32 7.19 7.17
CA LYS A 10 -3.92 7.30 7.55
C LYS A 10 -3.14 6.14 6.93
N SER A 11 -1.83 6.30 6.76
CA SER A 11 -0.94 5.20 6.39
C SER A 11 0.49 5.53 6.80
N SER A 12 1.19 4.58 7.44
CA SER A 12 2.60 4.77 7.80
C SER A 12 3.43 5.01 6.53
N LEU A 13 4.25 6.07 6.55
CA LEU A 13 5.17 6.33 5.44
C LEU A 13 6.22 5.22 5.29
N HIS A 14 6.50 4.44 6.36
CA HIS A 14 7.38 3.28 6.26
C HIS A 14 6.82 2.21 5.34
N LEU A 15 5.52 1.90 5.47
CA LEU A 15 4.80 0.98 4.60
C LEU A 15 4.74 1.51 3.16
N GLU A 16 4.35 2.77 3.00
CA GLU A 16 4.17 3.37 1.66
C GLU A 16 5.49 3.38 0.88
N ASN A 17 6.61 3.61 1.57
CA ASN A 17 7.94 3.52 0.98
C ASN A 17 8.33 2.12 0.49
N GLN A 18 7.70 1.06 1.00
CA GLN A 18 7.96 -0.30 0.49
C GLN A 18 7.37 -0.50 -0.90
N LYS A 19 6.41 0.31 -1.35
CA LYS A 19 5.77 0.13 -2.67
C LYS A 19 6.66 0.57 -3.83
N PHE A 20 7.67 1.40 -3.56
CA PHE A 20 8.55 1.96 -4.59
C PHE A 20 9.75 1.06 -4.87
N GLY A 21 10.11 0.93 -6.14
CA GLY A 21 11.36 0.31 -6.53
C GLY A 21 12.57 1.17 -6.18
N ARG A 22 13.75 0.57 -6.21
CA ARG A 22 15.02 1.22 -5.92
C ARG A 22 15.95 1.01 -7.11
N LYS A 23 16.69 2.06 -7.51
CA LYS A 23 17.79 1.90 -8.46
C LYS A 23 18.86 1.02 -7.81
N PRO A 24 19.33 -0.06 -8.47
CA PRO A 24 20.41 -0.89 -7.95
C PRO A 24 21.63 -0.01 -7.63
N GLN A 25 22.20 -0.18 -6.44
CA GLN A 25 23.53 0.36 -6.18
C GLN A 25 24.56 -0.62 -6.76
N SER A 26 25.74 -0.12 -7.12
CA SER A 26 26.82 -0.83 -7.83
C SER A 26 27.27 -2.14 -7.18
N SER A 27 26.85 -2.43 -5.94
CA SER A 27 27.08 -3.65 -5.19
C SER A 27 25.77 -4.29 -4.72
N ASN A 28 25.06 -4.98 -5.61
CA ASN A 28 23.86 -5.77 -5.28
C ASN A 28 24.15 -7.04 -4.44
N LYS A 29 25.31 -7.12 -3.75
CA LYS A 29 25.71 -8.22 -2.84
C LYS A 29 24.65 -8.52 -1.77
N GLN A 30 23.81 -7.54 -1.41
CA GLN A 30 22.73 -7.71 -0.43
C GLN A 30 21.58 -8.59 -0.92
N LEU A 31 21.18 -8.58 -2.19
CA LEU A 31 20.12 -9.51 -2.64
C LEU A 31 20.64 -10.96 -2.71
N GLU A 32 21.87 -11.12 -3.15
CA GLU A 32 22.52 -12.42 -3.29
C GLU A 32 22.73 -13.10 -1.93
N LEU A 33 23.28 -12.39 -0.94
CA LEU A 33 23.50 -12.91 0.41
C LEU A 33 22.20 -13.29 1.14
N PHE A 34 21.10 -12.60 0.86
CA PHE A 34 19.79 -12.93 1.44
C PHE A 34 19.13 -14.10 0.72
N SER A 35 19.29 -14.20 -0.60
CA SER A 35 18.75 -15.32 -1.38
C SER A 35 19.40 -16.65 -0.99
N THR A 36 20.70 -16.65 -0.69
CA THR A 36 21.42 -17.83 -0.20
C THR A 36 20.94 -18.27 1.18
N ASN A 37 20.60 -17.34 2.08
CA ASN A 37 20.17 -17.66 3.45
C ASN A 37 18.73 -18.20 3.54
N ILE A 38 17.87 -17.89 2.57
CA ILE A 38 16.44 -18.26 2.59
C ILE A 38 16.15 -19.40 1.60
N GLY A 39 17.16 -19.89 0.87
CA GLY A 39 16.99 -20.95 -0.13
C GLY A 39 16.06 -20.58 -1.30
N SER A 40 15.76 -19.29 -1.48
CA SER A 40 14.87 -18.77 -2.53
C SER A 40 15.41 -17.47 -3.09
N LYS A 41 15.25 -17.27 -4.41
CA LYS A 41 15.76 -16.09 -5.11
C LYS A 41 14.89 -14.88 -4.78
N VAL A 42 15.41 -13.96 -3.97
CA VAL A 42 14.76 -12.67 -3.72
C VAL A 42 15.10 -11.74 -4.86
N GLU A 43 14.14 -11.49 -5.76
CA GLU A 43 14.38 -10.65 -6.95
C GLU A 43 14.11 -9.15 -6.69
N VAL A 44 13.35 -8.82 -5.64
CA VAL A 44 12.81 -7.47 -5.43
C VAL A 44 12.76 -7.09 -3.94
N ILE A 45 13.19 -5.87 -3.62
CA ILE A 45 13.01 -5.24 -2.30
C ILE A 45 11.63 -4.56 -2.24
N GLY A 46 10.91 -4.73 -1.13
CA GLY A 46 9.62 -4.12 -0.84
C GLY A 46 8.43 -4.83 -1.51
N LEU A 47 7.31 -4.12 -1.60
CA LEU A 47 6.02 -4.60 -2.10
C LEU A 47 5.87 -4.32 -3.60
N ASP A 48 6.01 -5.34 -4.45
CA ASP A 48 5.62 -5.25 -5.87
C ASP A 48 4.17 -5.71 -6.06
N LEU A 49 3.23 -4.80 -5.76
CA LEU A 49 1.80 -5.09 -5.72
C LEU A 49 1.13 -5.05 -7.10
N GLN A 50 0.20 -5.98 -7.34
CA GLN A 50 -0.77 -5.88 -8.44
C GLN A 50 -1.94 -4.97 -8.04
N PRO A 51 -2.74 -4.43 -8.99
CA PRO A 51 -3.85 -3.54 -8.68
C PRO A 51 -4.79 -4.07 -7.59
N SER A 52 -5.15 -5.37 -7.63
CA SER A 52 -6.02 -5.99 -6.63
C SER A 52 -5.44 -5.93 -5.20
N HIS A 53 -4.12 -6.00 -5.05
CA HIS A 53 -3.45 -5.93 -3.75
C HIS A 53 -3.36 -4.50 -3.22
N TYR A 54 -3.32 -3.48 -4.09
CA TYR A 54 -3.47 -2.08 -3.66
C TYR A 54 -4.83 -1.85 -3.01
N HIS A 55 -5.90 -2.36 -3.62
CA HIS A 55 -7.26 -2.29 -3.06
C HIS A 55 -7.37 -3.08 -1.75
N ALA A 56 -6.78 -4.27 -1.67
CA ALA A 56 -6.77 -5.08 -0.44
C ALA A 56 -6.04 -4.36 0.71
N LEU A 57 -4.84 -3.84 0.46
CA LEU A 57 -4.09 -3.10 1.48
C LEU A 57 -4.83 -1.83 1.91
N ALA A 58 -5.48 -1.13 0.97
CA ALA A 58 -6.31 0.02 1.29
C ALA A 58 -7.53 -0.35 2.15
N ALA A 59 -8.16 -1.49 1.88
CA ALA A 59 -9.27 -2.01 2.68
C ALA A 59 -8.82 -2.23 4.13
N ILE A 60 -7.65 -2.86 4.33
CA ILE A 60 -7.06 -3.04 5.66
C ILE A 60 -6.74 -1.70 6.32
N GLN A 61 -6.17 -0.75 5.59
CA GLN A 61 -5.91 0.60 6.10
C GLN A 61 -7.19 1.34 6.51
N LYS A 62 -8.32 1.14 5.79
CA LYS A 62 -9.63 1.68 6.17
C LYS A 62 -10.13 1.06 7.48
N LEU A 63 -10.06 -0.26 7.61
CA LEU A 63 -10.48 -0.96 8.82
C LEU A 63 -9.62 -0.56 10.03
N LEU A 64 -8.30 -0.42 9.84
CA LEU A 64 -7.39 0.15 10.87
C LEU A 64 -7.74 1.59 11.21
N SER A 65 -7.95 2.43 10.20
CA SER A 65 -8.30 3.84 10.42
C SER A 65 -9.63 3.99 11.16
N ALA A 66 -10.62 3.13 10.90
CA ALA A 66 -11.92 3.14 11.58
C ALA A 66 -11.81 2.84 13.09
N THR A 67 -10.71 2.23 13.53
CA THR A 67 -10.43 1.95 14.95
C THR A 67 -9.30 2.84 15.49
N ASN A 68 -8.93 3.91 14.78
CA ASN A 68 -7.78 4.76 15.10
C ASN A 68 -6.50 3.95 15.35
N TYR A 69 -6.30 2.86 14.60
CA TYR A 69 -5.18 1.94 14.73
C TYR A 69 -5.06 1.26 16.10
N ARG A 70 -6.12 1.24 16.91
CA ARG A 70 -6.17 0.51 18.19
C ARG A 70 -6.69 -0.91 18.05
N GLY A 71 -7.39 -1.21 16.96
CA GLY A 71 -8.03 -2.49 16.75
C GLY A 71 -9.37 -2.62 17.47
N ASN A 72 -10.04 -3.75 17.27
CA ASN A 72 -11.30 -4.11 17.94
C ASN A 72 -11.24 -5.51 18.59
N ALA A 73 -10.03 -6.05 18.71
CA ALA A 73 -9.71 -7.29 19.40
C ALA A 73 -8.40 -7.09 20.19
N GLU A 74 -8.13 -7.97 21.15
CA GLU A 74 -6.94 -7.90 22.00
C GLU A 74 -5.66 -7.95 21.15
N GLY A 75 -4.89 -6.87 21.21
CA GLY A 75 -3.61 -6.71 20.53
C GLY A 75 -2.47 -7.48 21.20
N SER A 76 -1.29 -7.46 20.59
CA SER A 76 -0.07 -8.06 21.14
C SER A 76 0.99 -6.99 21.39
N TYR A 77 1.56 -6.96 22.59
CA TYR A 77 2.72 -6.09 22.85
C TYR A 77 3.98 -6.72 22.26
N LEU A 78 4.74 -5.95 21.48
CA LEU A 78 6.06 -6.33 21.02
C LEU A 78 7.11 -5.49 21.75
N SER A 79 8.08 -6.17 22.37
CA SER A 79 9.27 -5.50 22.91
C SER A 79 10.32 -5.32 21.81
N ARG A 80 11.05 -4.22 21.86
CA ARG A 80 12.05 -3.82 20.86
C ARG A 80 13.14 -4.86 20.64
N GLU A 81 13.52 -5.56 21.71
CA GLU A 81 14.62 -6.52 21.77
C GLU A 81 14.26 -7.81 21.04
N THR A 82 12.99 -8.21 21.09
CA THR A 82 12.51 -9.55 20.70
C THR A 82 12.04 -9.64 19.24
N ASN A 83 11.85 -8.53 18.54
CA ASN A 83 11.36 -8.53 17.16
C ASN A 83 12.36 -7.96 16.13
N THR A 84 12.28 -8.46 14.90
CA THR A 84 13.17 -8.10 13.78
C THR A 84 12.95 -6.67 13.28
N PHE A 85 11.79 -6.07 13.54
CA PHE A 85 11.44 -4.71 13.14
C PHE A 85 11.94 -3.64 14.13
N LYS A 86 12.53 -4.07 15.26
CA LYS A 86 12.92 -3.19 16.37
C LYS A 86 11.79 -2.25 16.79
N PHE A 87 10.55 -2.71 16.63
CA PHE A 87 9.35 -1.97 16.99
C PHE A 87 9.06 -2.17 18.48
N GLU A 88 8.48 -1.17 19.13
CA GLU A 88 8.05 -1.27 20.51
C GLU A 88 6.64 -0.72 20.64
N GLY A 89 5.75 -1.49 21.25
CA GLY A 89 4.37 -1.11 21.48
C GLY A 89 3.36 -2.20 21.13
N VAL A 90 2.09 -1.82 21.17
CA VAL A 90 0.97 -2.73 20.87
C VAL A 90 0.74 -2.80 19.38
N ILE A 91 0.76 -4.02 18.83
CA ILE A 91 0.26 -4.32 17.50
C ILE A 91 -1.25 -4.55 17.60
N PRO A 92 -2.08 -3.76 16.91
CA PRO A 92 -3.52 -3.88 17.00
C PRO A 92 -4.00 -5.15 16.30
N ARG A 93 -5.10 -5.74 16.77
CA ARG A 93 -5.81 -6.79 16.04
C ARG A 93 -7.18 -6.30 15.60
N ILE A 94 -7.56 -6.68 14.38
CA ILE A 94 -8.88 -6.35 13.84
C ILE A 94 -9.60 -7.61 13.44
N LYS A 95 -10.76 -7.81 14.06
CA LYS A 95 -11.76 -8.79 13.69
C LYS A 95 -12.77 -8.15 12.73
N PHE A 96 -13.04 -8.81 11.61
CA PHE A 96 -14.06 -8.38 10.65
C PHE A 96 -14.66 -9.58 9.90
N SER A 97 -15.91 -9.44 9.49
CA SER A 97 -16.61 -10.36 8.61
C SER A 97 -16.15 -10.22 7.15
N LYS A 98 -16.46 -11.24 6.35
CA LYS A 98 -16.26 -11.20 4.90
C LYS A 98 -16.93 -9.98 4.25
N SER A 99 -18.16 -9.67 4.63
CA SER A 99 -18.91 -8.54 4.07
C SER A 99 -18.24 -7.20 4.37
N GLU A 100 -17.77 -7.00 5.60
CA GLU A 100 -17.05 -5.78 5.99
C GLU A 100 -15.76 -5.60 5.18
N TYR A 101 -15.01 -6.68 4.95
CA TYR A 101 -13.83 -6.63 4.09
C TYR A 101 -14.17 -6.28 2.64
N LEU A 102 -15.19 -6.92 2.05
CA LEU A 102 -15.60 -6.68 0.67
C LEU A 102 -16.13 -5.25 0.47
N ASP A 103 -16.84 -4.71 1.46
CA ASP A 103 -17.27 -3.31 1.48
C ASP A 103 -16.07 -2.36 1.59
N ALA A 104 -15.11 -2.62 2.48
CA ALA A 104 -13.89 -1.83 2.59
C ALA A 104 -13.03 -1.88 1.32
N TYR A 105 -12.98 -3.03 0.64
CA TYR A 105 -12.32 -3.22 -0.65
C TYR A 105 -13.02 -2.45 -1.78
N GLY A 106 -14.32 -2.25 -1.68
CA GLY A 106 -15.13 -1.56 -2.69
C GLY A 106 -15.64 -2.49 -3.79
N VAL A 107 -15.96 -3.73 -3.44
CA VAL A 107 -16.63 -4.70 -4.34
C VAL A 107 -18.05 -4.21 -4.65
N LYS A 108 -18.46 -4.27 -5.92
CA LYS A 108 -19.79 -3.81 -6.31
C LYS A 108 -20.86 -4.79 -5.83
N LYS A 109 -21.96 -4.23 -5.31
CA LYS A 109 -23.19 -4.97 -5.02
C LYS A 109 -24.15 -4.84 -6.20
N TYR A 110 -24.80 -5.94 -6.55
CA TYR A 110 -25.83 -6.00 -7.60
C TYR A 110 -27.14 -6.45 -6.97
N LYS A 111 -28.25 -5.90 -7.46
CA LYS A 111 -29.59 -6.31 -7.03
C LYS A 111 -29.94 -7.63 -7.72
N THR A 112 -30.14 -8.68 -6.95
CA THR A 112 -30.52 -10.00 -7.48
C THR A 112 -32.02 -10.07 -7.77
N ALA A 113 -32.45 -11.11 -8.50
CA ALA A 113 -33.87 -11.40 -8.77
C ALA A 113 -34.72 -11.52 -7.49
N ARG A 114 -34.07 -11.76 -6.33
CA ARG A 114 -34.71 -11.84 -5.00
C ARG A 114 -34.76 -10.48 -4.28
N ASN A 115 -34.52 -9.37 -4.99
CA ASN A 115 -34.43 -8.01 -4.45
C ASN A 115 -33.38 -7.82 -3.34
N LYS A 116 -32.35 -8.67 -3.29
CA LYS A 116 -31.22 -8.56 -2.34
C LYS A 116 -30.01 -7.94 -3.02
N ASN A 117 -29.25 -7.14 -2.27
CA ASN A 117 -27.97 -6.59 -2.75
C ASN A 117 -26.84 -7.57 -2.40
N GLU A 118 -26.28 -8.23 -3.40
CA GLU A 118 -25.25 -9.25 -3.24
C GLU A 118 -23.96 -8.83 -3.94
N PHE A 119 -22.81 -9.23 -3.40
CA PHE A 119 -21.50 -8.94 -4.00
C PHE A 119 -21.29 -9.73 -5.28
N GLY A 120 -20.65 -9.12 -6.29
CA GLY A 120 -20.27 -9.84 -7.51
C GLY A 120 -19.26 -10.96 -7.21
N GLY A 121 -19.62 -12.21 -7.51
CA GLY A 121 -18.84 -13.39 -7.11
C GLY A 121 -17.38 -13.38 -7.57
N LYS A 122 -17.11 -13.06 -8.84
CA LYS A 122 -15.73 -13.01 -9.39
C LYS A 122 -14.89 -11.92 -8.72
N GLU A 123 -15.47 -10.74 -8.51
CA GLU A 123 -14.76 -9.61 -7.89
C GLU A 123 -14.49 -9.86 -6.40
N ALA A 124 -15.45 -10.49 -5.70
CA ALA A 124 -15.29 -10.91 -4.33
C ALA A 124 -14.16 -11.94 -4.17
N LEU A 125 -14.09 -12.93 -5.07
CA LEU A 125 -13.00 -13.92 -5.06
C LEU A 125 -11.63 -13.24 -5.27
N THR A 126 -11.50 -12.36 -6.26
CA THR A 126 -10.26 -11.58 -6.47
C THR A 126 -9.87 -10.74 -5.26
N ALA A 127 -10.85 -10.16 -4.54
CA ALA A 127 -10.58 -9.40 -3.33
C ALA A 127 -10.04 -10.28 -2.20
N LEU A 128 -10.63 -11.47 -2.00
CA LEU A 128 -10.24 -12.43 -0.96
C LEU A 128 -8.87 -13.06 -1.26
N GLU A 129 -8.60 -13.44 -2.51
CA GLU A 129 -7.28 -13.89 -2.96
C GLU A 129 -6.20 -12.83 -2.69
N ALA A 130 -6.50 -11.56 -2.96
CA ALA A 130 -5.58 -10.47 -2.70
C ALA A 130 -5.29 -10.31 -1.19
N LEU A 131 -6.31 -10.45 -0.32
CA LEU A 131 -6.11 -10.44 1.14
C LEU A 131 -5.21 -11.59 1.58
N TYR A 132 -5.51 -12.80 1.13
CA TYR A 132 -4.72 -13.99 1.43
C TYR A 132 -3.26 -13.82 1.02
N HIS A 133 -3.01 -13.27 -0.18
CA HIS A 133 -1.65 -12.98 -0.63
C HIS A 133 -0.92 -12.00 0.27
N LEU A 134 -1.59 -10.96 0.80
CA LEU A 134 -0.96 -10.03 1.75
C LEU A 134 -0.59 -10.72 3.08
N GLY A 135 -1.33 -11.75 3.47
CA GLY A 135 -1.10 -12.54 4.69
C GLY A 135 -0.08 -13.67 4.54
N ASN A 136 0.12 -14.20 3.34
CA ASN A 136 0.90 -15.42 3.13
C ASN A 136 2.13 -15.24 2.23
N LYS A 137 2.16 -14.23 1.35
CA LYS A 137 3.34 -13.97 0.51
C LYS A 137 4.36 -13.14 1.31
N PRO A 138 5.56 -13.68 1.57
CA PRO A 138 6.58 -12.90 2.25
C PRO A 138 7.22 -11.87 1.31
N TYR A 139 7.58 -10.73 1.88
CA TYR A 139 8.27 -9.65 1.19
C TYR A 139 9.59 -9.34 1.89
N LEU A 140 10.62 -8.96 1.12
CA LEU A 140 11.84 -8.40 1.69
C LEU A 140 11.57 -6.95 2.10
N ILE A 141 11.32 -6.74 3.40
CA ILE A 141 11.03 -5.44 3.98
C ILE A 141 12.34 -4.81 4.44
N VAL A 142 12.58 -3.57 3.99
CA VAL A 142 13.77 -2.80 4.38
C VAL A 142 13.35 -1.37 4.68
N ALA A 143 13.54 -0.92 5.91
CA ALA A 143 13.27 0.46 6.31
C ALA A 143 14.28 0.95 7.35
N THR A 144 14.32 2.27 7.50
CA THR A 144 15.22 2.97 8.40
C THR A 144 14.44 3.98 9.24
N ARG A 145 14.85 4.15 10.50
CA ARG A 145 14.37 5.19 11.40
C ARG A 145 15.54 6.07 11.78
N LYS A 146 15.39 7.37 11.59
CA LYS A 146 16.31 8.37 12.13
C LYS A 146 15.87 8.69 13.55
N ARG A 147 16.80 8.71 14.49
CA ARG A 147 16.58 9.18 15.86
C ARG A 147 17.79 9.97 16.32
N TRP A 148 17.58 10.82 17.32
CA TRP A 148 18.66 11.54 17.96
C TRP A 148 19.07 10.79 19.22
N ASN A 149 20.37 10.59 19.41
CA ASN A 149 20.94 10.00 20.60
C ASN A 149 22.10 10.87 21.06
N LYS A 150 22.00 11.46 22.25
CA LYS A 150 23.04 12.34 22.82
C LYS A 150 23.55 13.43 21.86
N GLY A 151 22.64 14.03 21.08
CA GLY A 151 22.99 15.11 20.14
C GLY A 151 23.49 14.64 18.77
N GLU A 152 23.67 13.33 18.55
CA GLU A 152 24.02 12.77 17.25
C GLU A 152 22.80 12.14 16.56
N GLU A 153 22.69 12.34 15.24
CA GLU A 153 21.71 11.63 14.42
C GLU A 153 22.20 10.19 14.21
N VAL A 154 21.44 9.23 14.74
CA VAL A 154 21.69 7.80 14.52
C VAL A 154 20.56 7.19 13.69
N VAL A 155 20.90 6.17 12.90
CA VAL A 155 19.96 5.51 11.98
C VAL A 155 19.78 4.06 12.40
N ASP A 156 18.59 3.71 12.86
CA ASP A 156 18.19 2.32 13.05
C ASP A 156 17.77 1.77 11.68
N ARG A 157 18.28 0.60 11.29
CA ARG A 157 17.87 -0.12 10.08
C ARG A 157 17.30 -1.47 10.47
N TYR A 158 16.16 -1.82 9.90
CA TYR A 158 15.63 -3.18 9.98
C TYR A 158 15.44 -3.76 8.58
N GLN A 159 15.73 -5.06 8.49
CA GLN A 159 15.66 -5.83 7.26
C GLN A 159 15.17 -7.24 7.61
N THR A 160 14.04 -7.64 7.04
CA THR A 160 13.40 -8.92 7.37
C THR A 160 12.56 -9.42 6.21
N PHE A 161 12.30 -10.72 6.20
CA PHE A 161 11.44 -11.39 5.24
C PHE A 161 10.16 -11.79 5.94
N SER A 162 9.04 -11.17 5.58
CA SER A 162 7.78 -11.34 6.30
C SER A 162 6.60 -10.96 5.40
N PRO A 163 5.45 -11.65 5.52
CA PRO A 163 4.19 -11.11 5.02
C PRO A 163 3.86 -9.77 5.69
N ILE A 164 2.98 -8.99 5.08
CA ILE A 164 2.59 -7.70 5.67
C ILE A 164 1.41 -7.82 6.65
N LEU A 165 0.74 -8.97 6.68
CA LEU A 165 -0.33 -9.30 7.62
C LEU A 165 -0.09 -10.70 8.17
N ARG A 166 -0.54 -10.95 9.40
CA ARG A 166 -0.87 -12.29 9.87
C ARG A 166 -2.39 -12.40 9.86
N ILE A 167 -2.91 -13.46 9.27
CA ILE A 167 -4.35 -13.68 9.14
C ILE A 167 -4.68 -14.93 9.93
N CYS A 168 -5.64 -14.81 10.83
CA CYS A 168 -6.29 -15.93 11.51
C CYS A 168 -7.74 -15.99 11.04
N GLU A 169 -8.16 -17.17 10.63
CA GLU A 169 -9.51 -17.44 10.13
C GLU A 169 -10.07 -18.67 10.82
N GLY A 170 -11.40 -18.78 10.82
CA GLY A 170 -12.10 -19.84 11.52
C GLY A 170 -13.40 -20.21 10.84
N TRP A 171 -13.71 -21.50 10.91
CA TRP A 171 -14.94 -22.10 10.41
C TRP A 171 -15.63 -22.84 11.53
N GLU A 172 -16.95 -22.92 11.46
CA GLU A 172 -17.76 -23.67 12.43
C GLU A 172 -18.71 -24.62 11.69
N GLY A 173 -18.84 -25.86 12.19
CA GLY A 173 -19.76 -26.85 11.64
C GLY A 173 -19.36 -27.42 10.28
N LEU A 174 -18.06 -27.56 10.01
CA LEU A 174 -17.56 -28.23 8.81
C LEU A 174 -17.84 -29.74 8.86
N THR A 175 -18.28 -30.29 7.73
CA THR A 175 -18.27 -31.74 7.50
C THR A 175 -16.84 -32.20 7.20
N PRO A 176 -16.52 -33.50 7.36
CA PRO A 176 -15.19 -34.03 7.03
C PRO A 176 -14.76 -33.72 5.59
N LYS A 177 -15.69 -33.75 4.64
CA LYS A 177 -15.44 -33.42 3.23
C LYS A 177 -15.11 -31.93 3.05
N GLU A 178 -15.85 -31.04 3.69
CA GLU A 178 -15.57 -29.60 3.62
C GLU A 178 -14.25 -29.26 4.31
N ASN A 179 -13.91 -29.90 5.43
CA ASN A 179 -12.64 -29.71 6.11
C ASN A 179 -11.46 -30.12 5.22
N LYS A 180 -11.54 -31.29 4.58
CA LYS A 180 -10.52 -31.74 3.63
C LYS A 180 -10.38 -30.81 2.42
N ALA A 181 -11.49 -30.27 1.93
CA ALA A 181 -11.46 -29.30 0.84
C ALA A 181 -10.77 -27.97 1.22
N LEU A 182 -10.71 -27.61 2.51
CA LEU A 182 -9.94 -26.43 2.97
C LEU A 182 -8.45 -26.60 2.74
N ASP A 183 -7.93 -27.82 2.91
CA ASP A 183 -6.50 -28.12 2.71
C ASP A 183 -6.13 -28.05 1.22
N GLU A 184 -7.04 -28.44 0.33
CA GLU A 184 -6.83 -28.54 -1.12
C GLU A 184 -7.09 -27.20 -1.84
N GLU A 185 -8.12 -26.45 -1.43
CA GLU A 185 -8.55 -25.19 -2.08
C GLU A 185 -8.87 -24.08 -1.05
N PRO A 186 -7.86 -23.48 -0.42
CA PRO A 186 -8.05 -22.49 0.65
C PRO A 186 -8.79 -21.22 0.19
N PHE A 187 -8.88 -20.96 -1.12
CA PHE A 187 -9.52 -19.76 -1.68
C PHE A 187 -11.02 -19.92 -1.94
N TYR A 188 -11.45 -21.10 -2.43
CA TYR A 188 -12.85 -21.35 -2.77
C TYR A 188 -13.72 -21.45 -1.51
N SER A 189 -13.12 -21.93 -0.43
CA SER A 189 -13.74 -22.07 0.88
C SER A 189 -14.01 -20.75 1.61
N LEU A 190 -13.33 -19.65 1.23
CA LEU A 190 -13.58 -18.30 1.76
C LEU A 190 -14.98 -17.79 1.37
N VAL A 191 -15.59 -18.39 0.34
CA VAL A 191 -16.95 -18.05 -0.10
C VAL A 191 -18.01 -18.78 0.75
N SER A 192 -17.63 -19.78 1.54
CA SER A 192 -18.53 -20.54 2.41
C SER A 192 -19.29 -19.66 3.41
N THR A 193 -20.54 -20.03 3.69
CA THR A 193 -21.35 -19.44 4.76
C THR A 193 -20.89 -19.87 6.16
N LYS A 194 -20.07 -20.92 6.25
CA LYS A 194 -19.51 -21.44 7.51
C LYS A 194 -18.26 -20.69 7.98
N HIS A 195 -17.69 -19.84 7.14
CA HIS A 195 -16.56 -18.97 7.48
C HIS A 195 -17.01 -17.83 8.41
N LYS A 196 -16.38 -17.70 9.58
CA LYS A 196 -16.82 -16.77 10.65
C LYS A 196 -16.19 -15.38 10.60
N GLY A 197 -15.31 -15.15 9.63
CA GLY A 197 -14.60 -13.88 9.47
C GLY A 197 -13.11 -14.05 9.73
N PHE A 198 -12.42 -12.93 9.79
CA PHE A 198 -10.98 -12.83 9.87
C PHE A 198 -10.60 -12.09 11.14
N ILE A 199 -9.47 -12.47 11.73
CA ILE A 199 -8.70 -11.64 12.65
C ILE A 199 -7.37 -11.39 11.98
N ILE A 200 -7.03 -10.12 11.78
CA ILE A 200 -5.72 -9.73 11.25
C ILE A 200 -4.86 -9.11 12.35
N GLU A 201 -3.57 -9.40 12.28
CA GLU A 201 -2.52 -8.71 13.03
C GLU A 201 -1.55 -8.11 11.98
N PRO A 202 -1.45 -6.78 11.86
CA PRO A 202 -0.60 -6.16 10.85
C PRO A 202 0.88 -6.30 11.22
N CYS A 203 1.71 -6.43 10.20
CA CYS A 203 3.16 -6.31 10.36
C CYS A 203 3.51 -4.94 10.97
N PRO A 204 4.52 -4.84 11.86
CA PRO A 204 4.86 -3.59 12.54
C PRO A 204 5.02 -2.40 11.58
N ILE A 205 5.55 -2.60 10.37
CA ILE A 205 5.74 -1.52 9.38
C ILE A 205 4.45 -0.77 8.99
N ILE A 206 3.27 -1.39 9.17
CA ILE A 206 1.97 -0.77 8.88
C ILE A 206 1.60 0.28 9.95
N VAL A 207 1.98 0.02 11.20
CA VAL A 207 1.58 0.81 12.38
C VAL A 207 2.75 1.60 12.99
N ASP A 208 3.98 1.31 12.55
CA ASP A 208 5.19 1.96 12.98
C ASP A 208 5.15 3.47 12.69
N GLN A 209 5.38 4.26 13.75
CA GLN A 209 5.30 5.72 13.74
C GLN A 209 4.01 6.27 13.09
N ILE A 210 2.89 5.55 13.20
CA ILE A 210 1.63 5.95 12.57
C ILE A 210 1.14 7.34 13.06
N ASP A 211 1.56 7.80 14.23
CA ASP A 211 1.20 9.12 14.76
C ASP A 211 2.17 10.24 14.40
N SER A 212 3.37 9.95 13.90
CA SER A 212 4.40 10.94 13.63
C SER A 212 4.98 10.91 12.22
N TYR A 213 5.01 9.75 11.57
CA TYR A 213 5.57 9.52 10.24
C TYR A 213 4.57 8.80 9.32
N PHE A 214 3.51 9.51 8.96
CA PHE A 214 2.40 9.00 8.17
C PHE A 214 2.00 9.93 7.03
N MET A 215 1.21 9.40 6.09
CA MET A 215 0.52 10.17 5.07
C MET A 215 -0.99 10.03 5.20
N LEU A 216 -1.69 11.06 4.74
CA LEU A 216 -3.15 11.05 4.60
C LEU A 216 -3.49 10.87 3.13
N LYS A 217 -4.51 10.07 2.83
CA LYS A 217 -5.04 9.90 1.48
C LYS A 217 -6.55 9.61 1.49
N PRO A 218 -7.29 9.96 0.43
CA PRO A 218 -8.69 9.59 0.31
C PRO A 218 -8.87 8.06 0.32
N ALA A 219 -9.81 7.56 1.10
CA ALA A 219 -10.15 6.14 1.22
C ALA A 219 -10.54 5.53 -0.13
N ASN A 220 -11.14 6.31 -1.02
CA ASN A 220 -11.57 5.90 -2.34
C ASN A 220 -10.52 6.13 -3.44
N MET A 221 -9.29 6.52 -3.13
CA MET A 221 -8.27 6.89 -4.14
C MET A 221 -8.07 5.80 -5.21
N TYR A 222 -7.92 4.54 -4.81
CA TYR A 222 -7.77 3.44 -5.77
C TYR A 222 -9.07 3.07 -6.47
N GLN A 223 -10.22 3.23 -5.79
CA GLN A 223 -11.53 3.00 -6.38
C GLN A 223 -11.80 3.99 -7.52
N GLU A 224 -11.36 5.24 -7.37
CA GLU A 224 -11.43 6.25 -8.43
C GLU A 224 -10.67 5.80 -9.69
N ILE A 225 -9.46 5.24 -9.52
CA ILE A 225 -8.68 4.66 -10.63
C ILE A 225 -9.45 3.51 -11.27
N LYS A 226 -9.92 2.54 -10.48
CA LYS A 226 -10.62 1.34 -10.98
C LYS A 226 -11.90 1.68 -11.76
N LEU A 227 -12.65 2.70 -11.31
CA LEU A 227 -13.91 3.09 -11.94
C LEU A 227 -13.69 3.91 -13.22
N ARG A 228 -12.76 4.87 -13.19
CA ARG A 228 -12.54 5.79 -14.32
C ARG A 228 -11.54 5.24 -15.35
N PHE A 229 -10.63 4.37 -14.89
CA PHE A 229 -9.52 3.81 -15.68
C PHE A 229 -9.36 2.30 -15.39
N PRO A 230 -10.34 1.46 -15.76
CA PRO A 230 -10.34 0.03 -15.42
C PRO A 230 -9.12 -0.74 -15.92
N ASN A 231 -8.47 -0.26 -16.99
CA ASN A 231 -7.26 -0.85 -17.57
C ASN A 231 -5.96 -0.17 -17.11
N ALA A 232 -6.01 0.62 -16.04
CA ALA A 232 -4.82 1.26 -15.49
C ALA A 232 -3.79 0.21 -15.04
N SER A 233 -2.55 0.38 -15.48
CA SER A 233 -1.45 -0.50 -15.10
C SER A 233 -1.12 -0.38 -13.61
N LYS A 234 -0.42 -1.37 -13.04
CA LYS A 234 0.11 -1.27 -11.67
C LYS A 234 1.00 -0.03 -11.45
N PHE A 235 1.65 0.46 -12.51
CA PHE A 235 2.49 1.65 -12.45
C PHE A 235 1.70 2.91 -12.09
N THR A 236 0.44 2.99 -12.49
CA THR A 236 -0.45 4.13 -12.16
C THR A 236 -0.70 4.20 -10.66
N TYR A 237 -0.92 3.05 -10.01
CA TYR A 237 -1.10 2.96 -8.56
C TYR A 237 0.18 3.36 -7.82
N THR A 238 1.32 2.80 -8.22
CA THR A 238 2.64 3.16 -7.65
C THR A 238 2.96 4.64 -7.85
N PHE A 239 2.64 5.20 -9.02
CA PHE A 239 2.90 6.61 -9.35
C PHE A 239 2.10 7.57 -8.46
N LEU A 240 0.80 7.30 -8.27
CA LEU A 240 -0.03 8.11 -7.39
C LEU A 240 0.44 8.01 -5.93
N ASP A 241 0.75 6.82 -5.43
CA ASP A 241 1.32 6.66 -4.09
C ASP A 241 2.65 7.42 -3.95
N TRP A 242 3.48 7.44 -5.00
CA TRP A 242 4.73 8.19 -5.01
C TRP A 242 4.51 9.70 -4.95
N ILE A 243 3.56 10.24 -5.72
CA ILE A 243 3.21 11.67 -5.69
C ILE A 243 2.80 12.06 -4.26
N VAL A 244 1.82 11.35 -3.69
CA VAL A 244 1.25 11.73 -2.39
C VAL A 244 2.28 11.53 -1.26
N SER A 245 3.02 10.42 -1.27
CA SER A 245 4.07 10.15 -0.27
C SER A 245 5.21 11.18 -0.32
N THR A 246 5.64 11.56 -1.54
CA THR A 246 6.73 12.52 -1.73
C THR A 246 6.29 13.93 -1.36
N ALA A 247 5.08 14.33 -1.75
CA ALA A 247 4.49 15.61 -1.33
C ALA A 247 4.38 15.69 0.20
N THR A 248 3.95 14.60 0.84
CA THR A 248 3.82 14.52 2.31
C THR A 248 5.17 14.69 2.98
N ARG A 249 6.21 13.97 2.55
CA ARG A 249 7.57 14.14 3.10
C ARG A 249 8.10 15.56 2.94
N LYS A 250 7.94 16.16 1.76
CA LYS A 250 8.36 17.55 1.53
C LYS A 250 7.63 18.53 2.45
N LYS A 251 6.33 18.34 2.66
CA LYS A 251 5.54 19.12 3.61
C LYS A 251 6.04 18.96 5.04
N MET A 252 6.32 17.74 5.47
CA MET A 252 6.82 17.44 6.82
C MET A 252 8.20 18.07 7.07
N ASN A 253 9.09 18.00 6.09
CA ASN A 253 10.44 18.56 6.17
C ASN A 253 10.47 20.10 6.05
N ASN A 254 9.39 20.72 5.57
CA ASN A 254 9.27 22.18 5.55
C ASN A 254 8.87 22.68 6.94
N ASN A 255 9.85 23.00 7.77
CA ASN A 255 9.64 23.44 9.15
C ASN A 255 9.04 24.84 9.30
N VAL A 256 9.04 25.66 8.25
CA VAL A 256 8.59 27.05 8.31
C VAL A 256 7.08 27.15 8.07
N THR A 257 6.61 26.68 6.91
CA THR A 257 5.20 26.89 6.53
C THR A 257 4.35 25.64 6.66
N LYS A 258 4.97 24.44 6.78
CA LYS A 258 4.30 23.14 6.69
C LYS A 258 3.31 23.07 5.51
N ALA A 259 3.57 23.82 4.44
CA ALA A 259 2.72 23.89 3.26
C ALA A 259 3.03 22.75 2.29
N TRP A 260 2.03 22.35 1.50
CA TRP A 260 2.26 21.41 0.41
C TRP A 260 3.20 22.02 -0.64
N PRO A 261 4.15 21.23 -1.20
CA PRO A 261 5.04 21.74 -2.22
C PRO A 261 4.24 22.10 -3.48
N GLU A 262 4.71 23.09 -4.23
CA GLU A 262 4.10 23.44 -5.51
C GLU A 262 4.37 22.39 -6.59
N LYS A 263 5.59 21.85 -6.59
CA LYS A 263 6.03 20.86 -7.57
C LYS A 263 6.89 19.75 -6.99
N LEU A 264 6.84 18.60 -7.66
CA LEU A 264 7.72 17.46 -7.45
C LEU A 264 8.63 17.29 -8.66
N GLU A 265 9.86 16.88 -8.41
CA GLU A 265 10.88 16.76 -9.46
C GLU A 265 11.61 15.43 -9.31
N ILE A 266 11.86 14.73 -10.41
CA ILE A 266 12.58 13.46 -10.43
C ILE A 266 13.19 13.21 -11.81
N GLY A 267 14.37 12.60 -11.87
CA GLY A 267 14.94 12.14 -13.14
C GLY A 267 14.09 11.02 -13.76
N PHE A 268 13.94 11.00 -15.09
CA PHE A 268 13.13 10.01 -15.81
C PHE A 268 13.55 8.57 -15.50
N GLU A 269 14.85 8.31 -15.46
CA GLU A 269 15.40 6.99 -15.12
C GLU A 269 15.06 6.61 -13.67
N ASN A 270 15.23 7.53 -12.72
CA ASN A 270 14.90 7.31 -11.31
C ASN A 270 13.40 7.07 -11.11
N LEU A 271 12.55 7.76 -11.87
CA LEU A 271 11.12 7.50 -11.88
C LEU A 271 10.81 6.10 -12.40
N SER A 272 11.48 5.67 -13.47
CA SER A 272 11.32 4.32 -14.03
C SER A 272 11.64 3.22 -13.00
N TYR A 273 12.73 3.39 -12.24
CA TYR A 273 13.07 2.49 -11.13
C TYR A 273 12.06 2.58 -9.98
N THR A 274 11.64 3.79 -9.61
CA THR A 274 10.61 4.03 -8.57
C THR A 274 9.32 3.29 -8.90
N LEU A 275 8.91 3.28 -10.17
CA LEU A 275 7.73 2.57 -10.67
C LEU A 275 7.96 1.08 -10.91
N ARG A 276 9.11 0.51 -10.51
CA ARG A 276 9.44 -0.92 -10.65
C ARG A 276 9.43 -1.42 -12.10
N MET A 277 9.83 -0.57 -13.05
CA MET A 277 9.90 -0.93 -14.47
C MET A 277 11.16 -1.73 -14.85
N ASN A 278 11.76 -2.47 -13.91
CA ASN A 278 13.06 -3.16 -14.05
C ASN A 278 13.12 -4.05 -15.30
N ARG A 279 12.05 -4.80 -15.61
CA ARG A 279 11.99 -5.63 -16.82
C ARG A 279 12.21 -4.82 -18.10
N TYR A 280 11.57 -3.65 -18.21
CA TYR A 280 11.73 -2.79 -19.38
C TYR A 280 13.08 -2.08 -19.39
N ILE A 281 13.60 -1.71 -18.22
CA ILE A 281 14.94 -1.11 -18.09
C ILE A 281 16.00 -2.11 -18.55
N ASN A 282 15.94 -3.35 -18.07
CA ASN A 282 16.89 -4.41 -18.42
C ASN A 282 16.84 -4.77 -19.91
N SER A 283 15.64 -4.77 -20.50
CA SER A 283 15.44 -4.95 -21.95
C SER A 283 15.62 -3.67 -22.78
N ARG A 284 16.09 -2.57 -22.16
CA ARG A 284 16.34 -1.26 -22.78
C ARG A 284 15.13 -0.69 -23.54
N ASN A 285 13.91 -1.04 -23.13
CA ASN A 285 12.68 -0.68 -23.82
C ASN A 285 12.14 0.68 -23.36
N TRP A 286 12.97 1.72 -23.51
CA TRP A 286 12.71 3.07 -23.01
C TRP A 286 11.47 3.74 -23.61
N LYS A 287 11.13 3.41 -24.87
CA LYS A 287 9.89 3.91 -25.50
C LYS A 287 8.64 3.40 -24.77
N LYS A 288 8.60 2.11 -24.40
CA LYS A 288 7.49 1.55 -23.61
C LYS A 288 7.41 2.14 -22.21
N ILE A 289 8.56 2.40 -21.59
CA ILE A 289 8.64 3.11 -20.30
C ILE A 289 8.04 4.51 -20.42
N GLU A 290 8.45 5.28 -21.43
CA GLU A 290 7.96 6.64 -21.68
C GLU A 290 6.45 6.66 -21.91
N THR A 291 5.92 5.74 -22.74
CA THR A 291 4.48 5.57 -22.96
C THR A 291 3.73 5.25 -21.66
N ALA A 292 4.24 4.32 -20.86
CA ALA A 292 3.61 3.94 -19.59
C ALA A 292 3.61 5.08 -18.57
N ILE A 293 4.72 5.83 -18.47
CA ILE A 293 4.83 7.01 -17.60
C ILE A 293 3.88 8.11 -18.06
N ASN A 294 3.84 8.43 -19.35
CA ASN A 294 2.91 9.42 -19.90
C ASN A 294 1.45 9.06 -19.55
N ARG A 295 1.08 7.77 -19.68
CA ARG A 295 -0.27 7.33 -19.29
C ARG A 295 -0.54 7.51 -17.79
N CYS A 296 0.45 7.30 -16.93
CA CYS A 296 0.31 7.55 -15.50
C CYS A 296 0.11 9.05 -15.20
N ILE A 297 0.80 9.93 -15.94
CA ILE A 297 0.69 11.39 -15.81
C ILE A 297 -0.68 11.87 -16.24
N GLU A 298 -1.17 11.44 -17.41
CA GLU A 298 -2.51 11.74 -17.90
C GLU A 298 -3.58 11.39 -16.85
N ILE A 299 -3.54 10.16 -16.33
CA ILE A 299 -4.47 9.71 -15.30
C ILE A 299 -4.36 10.58 -14.04
N ALA A 300 -3.14 10.93 -13.59
CA ALA A 300 -2.97 11.78 -12.42
C ALA A 300 -3.52 13.22 -12.62
N ILE A 301 -3.45 13.76 -13.83
CA ILE A 301 -4.06 15.06 -14.19
C ILE A 301 -5.58 14.94 -14.25
N GLU A 302 -6.12 13.89 -14.88
CA GLU A 302 -7.57 13.64 -14.96
C GLU A 302 -8.22 13.39 -13.59
N LEU A 303 -7.49 12.72 -12.69
CA LEU A 303 -7.82 12.54 -11.28
C LEU A 303 -7.51 13.79 -10.44
N LYS A 304 -7.04 14.89 -11.04
CA LYS A 304 -6.79 16.18 -10.39
C LYS A 304 -5.74 16.13 -9.26
N TRP A 305 -4.84 15.14 -9.26
CA TRP A 305 -3.66 15.12 -8.38
C TRP A 305 -2.59 16.09 -8.86
N LEU A 306 -2.46 16.22 -10.18
CA LEU A 306 -1.58 17.17 -10.84
C LEU A 306 -2.40 18.20 -11.62
N THR A 307 -1.86 19.41 -11.76
CA THR A 307 -2.41 20.45 -12.64
C THR A 307 -1.73 20.45 -14.00
N LYS A 308 -0.42 20.23 -14.01
CA LYS A 308 0.39 20.13 -15.23
C LYS A 308 1.66 19.31 -15.01
N HIS A 309 2.30 18.94 -16.10
CA HIS A 309 3.58 18.24 -16.15
C HIS A 309 4.48 18.90 -17.20
N GLU A 310 5.77 18.96 -16.92
CA GLU A 310 6.81 19.41 -17.84
C GLU A 310 7.96 18.40 -17.83
N ARG A 311 8.46 18.06 -19.03
CA ARG A 311 9.68 17.27 -19.21
C ARG A 311 10.78 18.19 -19.70
N ILE A 312 11.80 18.38 -18.89
CA ILE A 312 12.93 19.27 -19.17
C ILE A 312 14.22 18.48 -19.34
N GLN A 313 15.11 18.98 -20.21
CA GLN A 313 16.49 18.50 -20.29
C GLN A 313 17.21 18.94 -19.01
N GLY A 314 17.85 18.02 -18.29
CA GLY A 314 18.67 18.37 -17.13
C GLY A 314 20.10 18.72 -17.55
N THR A 315 20.81 19.47 -16.71
CA THR A 315 22.24 19.78 -16.89
C THR A 315 23.14 18.54 -16.72
N THR A 316 22.78 17.62 -15.81
CA THR A 316 23.52 16.36 -15.54
C THR A 316 22.65 15.11 -15.73
N ILE A 317 21.34 15.28 -15.95
CA ILE A 317 20.35 14.20 -16.09
C ILE A 317 19.70 14.34 -17.47
N SER A 318 19.67 13.26 -18.25
CA SER A 318 19.18 13.29 -19.64
C SER A 318 17.75 13.86 -19.77
N LYS A 319 16.84 13.43 -18.89
CA LYS A 319 15.44 13.89 -18.84
C LYS A 319 15.00 14.02 -17.39
N LYS A 320 14.42 15.15 -17.01
CA LYS A 320 13.85 15.43 -15.69
C LYS A 320 12.35 15.72 -15.82
N GLU A 321 11.57 15.08 -14.97
CA GLU A 321 10.13 15.27 -14.88
C GLU A 321 9.80 16.27 -13.78
N VAL A 322 8.95 17.24 -14.10
CA VAL A 322 8.43 18.24 -13.16
C VAL A 322 6.92 18.12 -13.12
N PHE A 323 6.39 17.80 -11.94
CA PHE A 323 4.96 17.59 -11.69
C PHE A 323 4.43 18.71 -10.81
N TYR A 324 3.46 19.48 -11.30
CA TYR A 324 2.86 20.56 -10.55
C TYR A 324 1.62 20.04 -9.83
N LEU A 325 1.61 20.19 -8.51
CA LEU A 325 0.57 19.61 -7.66
C LEU A 325 -0.69 20.47 -7.67
N ASN A 326 -1.85 19.80 -7.64
CA ASN A 326 -3.10 20.48 -7.35
C ASN A 326 -3.21 20.79 -5.85
N LYS A 327 -2.75 21.98 -5.46
CA LYS A 327 -2.77 22.43 -4.06
C LYS A 327 -4.17 22.37 -3.43
N VAL A 328 -5.24 22.60 -4.18
CA VAL A 328 -6.61 22.52 -3.67
C VAL A 328 -6.93 21.09 -3.21
N LYS A 329 -6.66 20.10 -4.06
CA LYS A 329 -6.88 18.68 -3.71
C LYS A 329 -6.01 18.24 -2.52
N PHE A 330 -4.74 18.65 -2.49
CA PHE A 330 -3.85 18.35 -1.36
C PHE A 330 -4.26 19.03 -0.06
N ASN A 331 -4.75 20.26 -0.12
CA ASN A 331 -5.26 20.97 1.05
C ASN A 331 -6.47 20.24 1.63
N GLN A 332 -7.45 19.82 0.80
CA GLN A 332 -8.64 19.08 1.23
C GLN A 332 -8.30 17.82 2.05
N ILE A 333 -7.23 17.10 1.68
CA ILE A 333 -6.76 15.92 2.42
C ILE A 333 -6.30 16.28 3.84
N SER A 334 -5.76 17.48 4.04
CA SER A 334 -5.28 17.94 5.34
C SER A 334 -6.30 18.71 6.19
N THR A 335 -7.36 19.25 5.60
CA THR A 335 -8.41 20.00 6.32
C THR A 335 -9.53 19.10 6.85
N ASN A 336 -9.73 17.91 6.29
CA ASN A 336 -10.66 16.88 6.81
C ASN A 336 -10.15 16.20 8.09
N LYS A 337 -9.61 16.98 9.04
CA LYS A 337 -9.12 16.51 10.35
C LYS A 337 -10.23 16.30 11.39
N ASN A 338 -11.44 16.80 11.15
CA ASN A 338 -12.55 16.76 12.11
C ASN A 338 -13.21 15.37 12.29
N LEU A 339 -12.55 14.27 11.90
CA LEU A 339 -13.07 12.90 12.02
C LEU A 339 -12.08 11.93 12.69
N ILE A 340 -10.97 12.42 13.25
CA ILE A 340 -9.95 11.57 13.91
C ILE A 340 -9.53 12.18 15.26
N SER A 341 -10.51 12.65 16.05
CA SER A 341 -10.34 12.92 17.49
C SER A 341 -10.96 11.80 18.29
#